data_AF-A0A6J7QU67-F1
#
_entry.id   AF-A0A6J7QU67-F1
#
_cell.length_a   1.000
_cell.length_b   1.000
_cell.length_c   1.000
_cell.angle_alpha   90.00
_cell.angle_beta   90.00
_cell.angle_gamma   90.00
#
_symmetry.space_group_name_H-M   'P 1'
#
loop_
_entity.id
_entity.type
_entity.pdbx_description
1 polymer ?
#
loop_
_entity_poly.entity_id
_entity_poly.type
_entity_poly.pdbx_seq_one_letter_code
_entity_poly.pdbx_strand_id
1 'polypeptide(L)'
;MTRVREESIKLGTRPGILKGLTVTGGVITSAGVILAATFLVLGVLPLVFLREIGFAVAIGVLLDTFIIRSTLVPALAYDIGKKIWWPSKLAKSPE
;
A
#
# COMPACT_ATOMS: atom_id res chain seq x y z
N MET A 1 -4.74 1.07 -6.18
CA MET A 1 -4.45 1.04 -7.63
C MET A 1 -5.56 1.62 -8.50
N THR A 2 -6.85 1.43 -8.21
CA THR A 2 -7.94 2.02 -9.01
C THR A 2 -7.87 3.56 -9.08
N ARG A 3 -7.69 4.25 -7.94
CA ARG A 3 -7.50 5.70 -7.90
C ARG A 3 -6.22 6.16 -8.61
N VAL A 4 -5.11 5.46 -8.39
CA VAL A 4 -3.84 5.71 -9.09
C VAL A 4 -4.02 5.60 -10.62
N ARG A 5 -4.85 4.67 -11.09
CA ARG A 5 -5.18 4.51 -12.51
C ARG A 5 -6.03 5.67 -13.04
N GLU A 6 -7.05 6.09 -12.31
CA GLU A 6 -7.88 7.24 -12.66
C GLU A 6 -7.06 8.53 -12.75
N GLU A 7 -6.18 8.76 -11.79
CA GLU A 7 -5.29 9.93 -11.79
C GLU A 7 -4.22 9.83 -12.88
N SER A 8 -3.70 8.63 -13.17
CA SER A 8 -2.71 8.43 -14.26
C SER A 8 -3.28 8.62 -15.65
N ILE A 9 -4.59 8.43 -15.83
CA ILE A 9 -5.28 8.74 -17.09
C ILE A 9 -5.37 10.27 -17.29
N LYS A 10 -5.51 11.04 -16.20
CA LYS A 10 -5.71 12.50 -16.26
C LYS A 10 -4.41 13.31 -16.25
N LEU A 11 -3.43 12.86 -15.46
CA LEU A 11 -2.21 13.63 -15.15
C LEU A 11 -0.93 12.99 -15.71
N GLY A 12 -1.04 11.88 -16.44
CA GLY A 12 0.09 11.06 -16.86
C GLY A 12 0.57 10.11 -15.75
N THR A 13 1.39 9.11 -16.11
CA THR A 13 1.74 8.00 -15.20
C THR A 13 2.44 8.47 -13.93
N ARG A 14 3.51 9.28 -14.03
CA ARG A 14 4.29 9.70 -12.85
C ARG A 14 3.51 10.63 -11.91
N PRO A 15 2.85 11.70 -12.39
CA PRO A 15 2.08 12.57 -11.51
C PRO A 15 0.81 11.90 -10.97
N GLY A 16 0.18 11.02 -11.77
CA GLY A 16 -1.00 10.27 -11.35
C GLY A 16 -0.72 9.21 -10.29
N ILE A 17 0.45 8.58 -10.32
CA ILE A 17 0.93 7.72 -9.23
C ILE A 17 1.02 8.53 -7.94
N LEU A 18 1.78 9.63 -7.94
CA LEU A 18 1.96 10.47 -6.75
C LEU A 18 0.62 10.98 -6.20
N LYS A 19 -0.25 11.51 -7.05
CA LYS A 19 -1.55 12.05 -6.65
C LYS A 19 -2.47 10.97 -6.08
N GLY A 20 -2.54 9.81 -6.73
CA GLY A 20 -3.35 8.69 -6.26
C GLY A 20 -2.88 8.15 -4.91
N LEU A 21 -1.58 8.23 -4.62
CA LEU A 21 -1.00 7.89 -3.33
C LEU A 21 -1.33 8.88 -2.24
N THR A 22 -1.19 10.18 -2.50
CA THR A 22 -1.52 11.21 -1.50
C THR A 22 -2.98 11.11 -1.05
N VAL A 23 -3.90 10.78 -1.98
CA VAL A 23 -5.34 10.65 -1.68
C VAL A 23 -5.66 9.37 -0.91
N THR A 24 -4.94 8.27 -1.14
CA THR A 24 -5.25 6.97 -0.52
C THR A 24 -4.44 6.65 0.73
N GLY A 25 -3.34 7.38 0.97
CA GLY A 25 -2.44 7.14 2.10
C GLY A 25 -3.12 7.21 3.47
N GLY A 26 -4.04 8.17 3.67
CA GLY A 26 -4.78 8.30 4.92
C GLY A 26 -5.66 7.08 5.22
N VAL A 27 -6.41 6.58 4.23
CA VAL A 27 -7.29 5.41 4.40
C VAL A 27 -6.48 4.15 4.65
N ILE A 28 -5.38 3.96 3.92
CA ILE A 28 -4.48 2.80 4.07
C ILE A 28 -3.87 2.77 5.47
N THR A 29 -3.39 3.92 5.95
CA THR A 29 -2.75 4.02 7.27
C THR A 29 -3.75 3.72 8.38
N SER A 30 -4.95 4.31 8.33
CA SER A 30 -6.00 4.06 9.32
C SER A 30 -6.42 2.59 9.35
N ALA A 31 -6.59 1.95 8.19
CA ALA A 31 -6.93 0.53 8.11
C ALA A 31 -5.83 -0.37 8.67
N GLY A 32 -4.56 -0.07 8.36
CA GLY A 32 -3.41 -0.83 8.87
C GLY A 32 -3.27 -0.72 10.40
N VAL A 33 -3.48 0.46 10.97
CA VAL A 33 -3.43 0.67 12.44
C VAL A 33 -4.54 -0.13 13.14
N ILE A 34 -5.77 -0.10 12.62
CA ILE A 34 -6.90 -0.87 13.21
C ILE A 34 -6.60 -2.38 13.17
N LEU A 35 -6.06 -2.86 12.05
CA LEU A 35 -5.71 -4.27 11.89
C LEU A 35 -4.59 -4.67 12.87
N ALA A 36 -3.52 -3.88 12.97
CA ALA A 36 -2.42 -4.12 13.89
C ALA A 36 -2.87 -4.13 15.35
N ALA A 37 -3.75 -3.20 15.74
CA ALA A 37 -4.34 -3.17 17.08
C ALA A 37 -5.14 -4.44 17.38
N THR A 38 -5.90 -4.95 16.41
CA THR A 38 -6.70 -6.18 16.56
C THR A 38 -5.80 -7.39 16.79
N PHE A 39 -4.68 -7.50 16.09
CA PHE A 39 -3.71 -8.59 16.30
C PHE A 39 -2.95 -8.49 17.63
N LEU A 40 -2.68 -7.26 18.11
CA LEU A 40 -2.09 -7.07 19.44
C LEU A 40 -2.99 -7.56 20.58
N VAL A 41 -4.32 -7.55 20.42
CA VAL A 41 -5.26 -8.10 21.40
C VAL A 41 -5.02 -9.60 21.65
N LEU A 42 -4.56 -10.34 20.65
CA LEU A 42 -4.19 -11.76 20.83
C LEU A 42 -3.05 -11.94 21.84
N GLY A 43 -2.23 -10.92 22.07
CA GLY A 43 -1.17 -10.91 23.07
C GLY A 43 -1.65 -10.83 24.52
N VAL A 44 -2.91 -10.47 24.76
CA VAL A 44 -3.53 -10.46 26.10
C VAL A 44 -3.87 -11.88 26.56
N LEU A 45 -4.08 -12.81 25.61
CA LEU A 45 -4.41 -14.19 25.91
C LEU A 45 -3.22 -14.88 26.62
N PRO A 46 -3.48 -15.76 27.60
CA PRO A 46 -2.42 -16.48 28.34
C PRO A 46 -1.74 -17.59 27.52
N LEU A 47 -1.99 -17.65 26.21
CA LEU A 47 -1.42 -18.62 25.28
C LEU A 47 -0.22 -17.99 24.58
N VAL A 48 0.99 -18.42 24.97
CA VAL A 48 2.27 -17.87 24.48
C VAL A 48 2.34 -17.90 22.95
N PHE A 49 1.94 -19.01 22.33
CA PHE A 49 1.90 -19.18 20.87
C PHE A 49 1.05 -18.12 20.16
N LEU A 50 -0.14 -17.80 20.69
CA LEU A 50 -1.01 -16.77 20.11
C LEU A 50 -0.45 -15.37 20.30
N ARG A 51 0.22 -15.10 21.43
CA ARG A 51 0.92 -13.84 21.66
C ARG A 51 2.05 -13.63 20.67
N GLU A 52 2.88 -14.65 20.44
CA GLU A 52 3.99 -14.59 19.48
C GLU A 52 3.49 -14.32 18.07
N ILE A 53 2.49 -15.07 17.60
CA ILE A 53 1.89 -14.87 16.28
C ILE A 53 1.22 -13.50 16.18
N GLY A 54 0.41 -13.11 17.17
CA GLY A 54 -0.27 -11.82 17.18
C GLY A 54 0.70 -10.65 17.11
N PHE A 55 1.81 -10.73 17.86
CA PHE A 55 2.86 -9.72 17.82
C PHE A 55 3.59 -9.69 16.47
N ALA A 56 3.99 -10.85 15.94
CA ALA A 56 4.67 -10.95 14.64
C ALA A 56 3.79 -10.41 13.51
N VAL A 57 2.50 -10.76 13.51
CA VAL A 57 1.53 -10.27 12.51
C VAL A 57 1.28 -8.78 12.67
N ALA A 58 1.12 -8.27 13.89
CA ALA A 58 0.92 -6.83 14.11
C ALA A 58 2.09 -6.00 13.57
N ILE A 59 3.34 -6.42 13.85
CA ILE A 59 4.52 -5.77 13.27
C ILE A 59 4.56 -5.91 11.75
N GLY A 60 4.27 -7.11 11.22
CA GLY A 60 4.24 -7.35 9.78
C GLY A 60 3.24 -6.45 9.05
N VAL A 61 2.05 -6.26 9.63
CA VAL A 61 1.00 -5.36 9.10
C VAL A 61 1.47 -3.91 9.11
N LEU A 62 2.05 -3.44 10.22
CA LEU A 62 2.58 -2.07 10.30
C LEU A 62 3.68 -1.86 9.26
N LEU A 63 4.59 -2.82 9.12
CA LEU A 63 5.69 -2.76 8.15
C LEU A 63 5.18 -2.76 6.71
N ASP A 64 4.21 -3.62 6.36
CA ASP A 64 3.58 -3.59 5.04
C ASP A 64 2.89 -2.25 4.77
N THR A 65 2.16 -1.73 5.75
CA THR A 65 1.41 -0.48 5.62
C THR A 65 2.35 0.72 5.43
N PHE A 66 3.41 0.82 6.24
CA PHE A 66 4.28 1.99 6.31
C PHE A 66 5.54 1.93 5.44
N ILE A 67 6.02 0.76 5.06
CA ILE A 67 7.24 0.63 4.24
C ILE A 67 6.88 0.16 2.85
N ILE A 68 6.14 -0.94 2.74
CA ILE A 68 5.89 -1.56 1.44
C ILE A 68 4.89 -0.72 0.64
N ARG A 69 3.72 -0.43 1.22
CA ARG A 69 2.60 0.15 0.48
C ARG A 69 2.69 1.65 0.28
N SER A 70 3.28 2.38 1.23
CA SER A 70 3.44 3.84 1.19
C SER A 70 4.71 4.30 0.45
N THR A 71 5.75 3.46 0.38
CA THR A 71 7.07 3.86 -0.13
C THR A 71 7.55 2.93 -1.25
N LEU A 72 7.69 1.63 -0.99
CA LEU A 72 8.29 0.70 -1.95
C LEU A 72 7.45 0.54 -3.23
N VAL A 73 6.16 0.25 -3.09
CA VAL A 73 5.23 0.09 -4.23
C VAL A 73 5.17 1.36 -5.09
N PRO A 74 5.03 2.57 -4.50
CA PRO A 74 5.12 3.84 -5.23
C PRO A 74 6.45 4.07 -5.94
N ALA A 75 7.56 3.82 -5.26
CA ALA A 75 8.90 4.03 -5.79
C ALA A 75 9.13 3.12 -7.01
N LEU A 76 8.76 1.84 -6.88
CA LEU A 76 8.82 0.89 -7.99
C LEU A 76 7.87 1.27 -9.13
N ALA A 77 6.66 1.74 -8.82
CA ALA A 77 5.72 2.20 -9.83
C ALA A 77 6.23 3.44 -10.58
N TYR A 78 6.93 4.34 -9.89
CA TYR A 78 7.57 5.50 -10.48
C TYR A 78 8.76 5.11 -11.37
N ASP A 79 9.59 4.17 -10.92
CA ASP A 79 10.80 3.71 -11.59
C ASP A 79 10.50 2.85 -12.84
N ILE A 80 9.60 1.86 -12.70
CA ILE A 80 9.10 1.03 -13.82
C ILE A 80 8.32 1.88 -14.83
N GLY A 81 7.66 2.95 -14.36
CA GLY A 81 6.91 3.88 -15.18
C GLY A 81 5.78 3.21 -15.97
N LYS A 82 5.67 3.51 -17.27
CA LYS A 82 4.54 3.09 -18.11
C LYS A 82 4.37 1.57 -18.25
N LYS A 83 5.45 0.79 -18.06
CA LYS A 83 5.41 -0.68 -18.14
C LYS A 83 4.55 -1.31 -17.05
N ILE A 84 4.33 -0.63 -15.93
CA ILE A 84 3.50 -1.15 -14.83
C ILE A 84 2.02 -1.32 -15.24
N TRP A 85 1.60 -0.62 -16.29
CA TRP A 85 0.24 -0.66 -16.79
C TRP A 85 -0.02 -1.80 -17.78
N TRP A 86 0.97 -2.62 -18.14
CA TRP A 86 0.74 -3.76 -19.04
C TRP A 86 -0.25 -4.76 -18.40
N PRO A 87 -1.31 -5.23 -19.08
CA PRO A 87 -1.62 -5.14 -20.52
C PRO A 87 -2.59 -4.00 -20.92
N SER A 88 -2.79 -2.97 -20.08
CA SER A 88 -3.68 -1.84 -20.32
C SER A 88 -3.17 -0.85 -21.37
N LYS A 89 -4.09 -0.15 -22.07
CA LYS A 89 -3.80 0.87 -23.09
C LYS A 89 -2.93 2.04 -22.58
N LEU A 90 -2.90 2.27 -21.26
CA LEU A 90 -2.00 3.21 -20.59
C LEU A 90 -0.52 2.94 -20.84
N ALA A 91 -0.14 1.68 -21.12
CA ALA A 91 1.24 1.32 -21.45
C ALA A 91 1.70 1.84 -22.83
N LYS A 92 0.77 2.25 -23.71
CA LYS A 92 1.05 2.68 -25.11
C LYS A 92 0.84 4.18 -25.38
N SER A 93 0.41 4.98 -24.41
CA SER A 93 0.10 6.40 -24.65
C SER A 93 1.38 7.27 -24.72
N PRO A 94 1.54 8.16 -25.73
CA PRO A 94 2.65 9.14 -25.77
C PRO A 94 2.53 10.12 -24.61
N GLU A 95 3.66 10.69 -24.16
CA GLU A 95 3.66 11.80 -23.18
C GLU A 95 3.17 13.10 -23.81
#